data_AF-A0A7J3D7C1-F1
#
_entry.id   AF-A0A7J3D7C1-F1
#
_cell.length_a   1.000
_cell.length_b   1.000
_cell.length_c   1.000
_cell.angle_alpha   90.00
_cell.angle_beta   90.00
_cell.angle_gamma   90.00
#
_symmetry.space_group_name_H-M   'P 1'
#
loop_
_entity.id
_entity.type
_entity.pdbx_description
1 polymer ?
#
loop_
_entity_poly.entity_id
_entity_poly.type
_entity_poly.pdbx_seq_one_letter_code
_entity_poly.pdbx_strand_id
1 'polypeptide(L)'
;MIGDIDLGLKRLEWASTHMKVLSAIRKRMAKEQPFSGLRVGMALHVEAKTGILAIALSEAGAKVRLASCNPLSTDDSVAAALKEHFGIEVHARKWETLEEYYQNLNAVIDLSPDFVIDDGADLITMLHT
;
A
#
# COMPACT_ATOMS: atom_id res chain seq x y z
N MET A 1 -17.15 7.72 4.30
CA MET A 1 -16.16 6.81 4.89
C MET A 1 -14.93 7.62 5.22
N ILE A 2 -14.69 7.89 6.50
CA ILE A 2 -13.40 8.39 6.96
C ILE A 2 -13.02 7.42 8.07
N GLY A 3 -12.05 6.54 7.81
CA GLY A 3 -11.43 5.76 8.88
C GLY A 3 -10.77 6.72 9.86
N ASP A 4 -10.74 6.37 11.15
CA ASP A 4 -10.09 7.19 12.18
C ASP A 4 -8.59 7.35 11.86
N ILE A 5 -8.24 8.51 11.29
CA ILE A 5 -6.89 8.80 10.80
C ILE A 5 -5.89 8.77 11.95
N ASP A 6 -6.24 9.33 13.11
CA ASP A 6 -5.38 9.37 14.29
C ASP A 6 -5.08 7.95 14.79
N LEU A 7 -6.08 7.07 14.77
CA LEU A 7 -5.89 5.66 15.06
C LEU A 7 -4.97 4.99 14.03
N GLY A 8 -5.15 5.27 12.74
CA GLY A 8 -4.27 4.80 11.67
C GLY A 8 -2.81 5.22 11.86
N LEU A 9 -2.58 6.49 12.19
CA LEU A 9 -1.24 7.02 12.49
C LEU A 9 -0.60 6.31 13.68
N LYS A 10 -1.34 6.11 14.78
CA LYS A 10 -0.84 5.37 15.95
C LYS A 10 -0.47 3.92 15.61
N ARG A 11 -1.28 3.26 14.77
CA ARG A 11 -0.99 1.88 14.30
C ARG A 11 0.25 1.83 13.41
N LEU A 12 0.39 2.77 12.48
CA LEU A 12 1.58 2.91 11.63
C LEU A 12 2.83 3.19 12.47
N GLU A 13 2.76 4.12 13.43
CA GLU A 13 3.86 4.42 14.34
C GLU A 13 4.27 3.18 15.15
N TRP A 14 3.29 2.45 15.71
CA TRP A 14 3.56 1.21 16.42
C TRP A 14 4.23 0.18 15.52
N ALA A 15 3.73 -0.04 14.29
CA ALA A 15 4.36 -0.97 13.36
C ALA A 15 5.79 -0.54 13.00
N SER A 16 6.02 0.74 12.71
CA SER A 16 7.33 1.29 12.36
C SER A 16 8.38 1.04 13.45
N THR A 17 8.01 1.19 14.74
CA THR A 17 8.92 0.95 15.87
C THR A 17 9.26 -0.52 16.09
N HIS A 18 8.44 -1.45 15.58
CA HIS A 18 8.62 -2.90 15.74
C HIS A 18 9.19 -3.60 14.48
N MET A 19 9.19 -2.93 13.32
CA MET A 19 9.74 -3.45 12.05
C MET A 19 11.20 -3.03 11.83
N LYS A 20 12.11 -3.41 12.75
CA LYS A 20 13.51 -2.92 12.78
C LYS A 20 14.28 -3.08 11.47
N VAL A 21 14.11 -4.20 10.78
CA VAL A 21 14.78 -4.47 9.50
C VAL A 21 14.31 -3.49 8.42
N LEU A 22 12.99 -3.36 8.24
CA LEU A 22 12.43 -2.43 7.27
C LEU A 22 12.75 -0.99 7.63
N SER A 23 12.77 -0.62 8.91
CA SER A 23 13.16 0.72 9.36
C SER A 23 14.60 1.06 8.96
N ALA A 24 15.54 0.12 9.12
CA ALA A 24 16.93 0.32 8.69
C ALA A 24 17.04 0.47 7.17
N ILE A 25 16.34 -0.37 6.41
CA ILE A 25 16.29 -0.32 4.94
C ILE A 25 15.68 1.00 4.46
N ARG A 26 14.52 1.39 5.00
CA ARG A 26 13.82 2.65 4.72
C ARG A 26 14.72 3.86 4.92
N LYS A 27 15.42 3.96 6.06
CA LYS A 27 16.36 5.06 6.35
C LYS A 27 17.48 5.18 5.32
N ARG A 28 17.98 4.06 4.81
CA ARG A 28 19.01 4.03 3.76
C ARG A 28 18.41 4.45 2.41
N MET A 29 17.32 3.81 2.01
CA MET A 29 16.67 4.04 0.71
C MET A 29 16.09 5.44 0.57
N ALA A 30 15.62 6.06 1.66
CA ALA A 30 15.19 7.45 1.65
C ALA A 30 16.32 8.44 1.28
N LYS A 31 17.58 8.08 1.51
CA LYS A 31 18.74 8.89 1.09
C LYS A 31 19.16 8.57 -0.33
N GLU A 32 19.17 7.29 -0.68
CA GLU A 32 19.65 6.80 -1.97
C GLU A 32 18.63 7.02 -3.11
N GLN A 33 17.34 7.18 -2.78
CA GLN A 33 16.24 7.31 -3.75
C GLN A 33 16.30 6.27 -4.89
N PRO A 34 16.54 4.97 -4.61
CA PRO A 34 16.83 3.99 -5.66
C PRO A 34 15.63 3.71 -6.56
N PHE A 35 14.43 4.11 -6.16
CA PHE A 35 13.19 3.89 -6.92
C PHE A 35 12.63 5.17 -7.54
N SER A 36 13.44 6.23 -7.60
CA SER A 36 13.05 7.48 -8.26
C SER A 36 12.56 7.23 -9.69
N GLY A 37 11.34 7.68 -9.97
CA GLY A 37 10.71 7.53 -11.29
C GLY A 37 10.07 6.17 -11.58
N LEU A 38 10.23 5.18 -10.68
CA LEU A 38 9.57 3.89 -10.80
C LEU A 38 8.15 3.92 -10.22
N ARG A 39 7.29 3.07 -10.76
CA ARG A 39 5.91 2.88 -10.32
C ARG A 39 5.74 1.49 -9.73
N VAL A 40 5.20 1.42 -8.52
CA VAL A 40 4.98 0.15 -7.81
C VAL A 40 3.49 -0.04 -7.56
N GLY A 41 2.94 -1.09 -8.15
CA GLY A 41 1.58 -1.55 -7.91
C GLY A 41 1.57 -2.62 -6.83
N MET A 42 0.65 -2.52 -5.87
CA MET A 42 0.59 -3.44 -4.74
C MET A 42 -0.83 -4.01 -4.57
N ALA A 43 -0.93 -5.32 -4.38
CA ALA A 43 -2.15 -6.01 -3.95
C ALA A 43 -1.80 -6.88 -2.74
N LEU A 44 -2.10 -6.37 -1.55
CA LEU A 44 -1.70 -6.95 -0.26
C LEU A 44 -2.78 -6.66 0.78
N HIS A 45 -2.82 -7.40 1.89
CA HIS A 45 -3.64 -7.02 3.04
C HIS A 45 -3.30 -5.61 3.51
N VAL A 46 -4.26 -4.67 3.44
CA VAL A 46 -4.03 -3.25 3.79
C VAL A 46 -4.10 -3.07 5.31
N GLU A 47 -2.98 -3.32 5.96
CA GLU A 47 -2.78 -3.20 7.40
C GLU A 47 -1.53 -2.36 7.70
N ALA A 48 -1.29 -2.03 8.97
CA ALA A 48 -0.18 -1.16 9.38
C ALA A 48 1.19 -1.61 8.85
N LYS A 49 1.48 -2.92 8.85
CA LYS A 49 2.75 -3.48 8.34
C LYS A 49 2.93 -3.23 6.84
N THR A 50 1.88 -3.41 6.04
CA THR A 50 1.85 -3.12 4.61
C THR A 50 1.94 -1.62 4.37
N GLY A 51 1.30 -0.80 5.21
CA GLY A 51 1.43 0.63 5.18
C GLY A 51 2.87 1.11 5.36
N ILE A 52 3.63 0.53 6.31
CA ILE A 52 5.05 0.86 6.49
C ILE A 52 5.89 0.43 5.29
N LEU A 53 5.57 -0.68 4.63
CA LEU A 53 6.20 -1.06 3.36
C LEU A 53 5.91 -0.03 2.26
N ALA A 54 4.65 0.35 2.07
CA ALA A 54 4.24 1.35 1.07
C ALA A 54 4.92 2.71 1.32
N ILE A 55 5.00 3.15 2.58
CA ILE A 55 5.73 4.37 2.96
C ILE A 55 7.21 4.24 2.64
N ALA A 56 7.84 3.10 2.94
CA ALA A 56 9.27 2.90 2.64
C ALA A 56 9.56 2.94 1.14
N LEU A 57 8.66 2.41 0.30
CA LEU A 57 8.77 2.47 -1.16
C LEU A 57 8.57 3.89 -1.70
N SER A 58 7.55 4.59 -1.20
CA SER A 58 7.28 5.99 -1.55
C SER A 58 8.45 6.90 -1.18
N GLU A 59 8.97 6.76 0.05
CA GLU A 59 10.15 7.50 0.49
C GLU A 59 11.43 7.13 -0.25
N ALA A 60 11.49 5.95 -0.87
CA ALA A 60 12.60 5.56 -1.75
C ALA A 60 12.49 6.13 -3.17
N GLY A 61 11.45 6.94 -3.45
CA GLY A 61 11.25 7.66 -4.70
C GLY A 61 10.21 7.04 -5.64
N ALA A 62 9.57 5.93 -5.25
CA ALA A 62 8.58 5.27 -6.09
C ALA A 62 7.21 5.98 -6.04
N LYS A 63 6.48 5.97 -7.17
CA LYS A 63 5.04 6.21 -7.15
C LYS A 63 4.32 4.92 -6.78
N VAL A 64 3.62 4.91 -5.65
CA VAL A 64 2.98 3.71 -5.10
C VAL A 64 1.46 3.80 -5.22
N ARG A 65 0.81 2.73 -5.68
CA ARG A 65 -0.64 2.52 -5.59
C ARG A 65 -0.93 1.15 -4.98
N LEU A 66 -1.83 1.13 -4.00
CA LEU A 66 -2.10 -0.04 -3.16
C LEU A 66 -3.59 -0.40 -3.19
N ALA A 67 -3.90 -1.66 -3.44
CA ALA A 67 -5.21 -2.25 -3.21
C ALA A 67 -5.12 -3.43 -2.23
N SER A 68 -6.28 -3.86 -1.73
CA SER A 68 -6.39 -5.07 -0.92
C SER A 68 -6.29 -6.32 -1.78
N CYS A 69 -5.70 -7.39 -1.26
CA CYS A 69 -5.84 -8.75 -1.84
C CYS A 69 -6.97 -9.56 -1.20
N ASN A 70 -7.71 -8.98 -0.24
CA ASN A 70 -8.85 -9.64 0.37
C ASN A 70 -9.87 -8.62 0.88
N PRO A 71 -11.15 -8.70 0.43
CA PRO A 71 -12.23 -7.77 0.82
C PRO A 71 -12.43 -7.56 2.32
N LEU A 72 -11.99 -8.51 3.16
CA LEU A 72 -12.21 -8.51 4.61
C LEU A 72 -11.03 -7.95 5.42
N SER A 73 -9.87 -7.78 4.79
CA SER A 73 -8.60 -7.60 5.49
C SER A 73 -8.17 -6.15 5.70
N THR A 74 -8.81 -5.20 5.01
CA THR A 74 -8.45 -3.80 5.08
C THR A 74 -8.70 -3.24 6.50
N ASP A 75 -7.70 -2.57 7.04
CA ASP A 75 -7.85 -1.64 8.15
C ASP A 75 -8.11 -0.24 7.58
N ASP A 76 -9.39 0.17 7.59
CA ASP A 76 -9.83 1.46 7.03
C ASP A 76 -9.13 2.67 7.69
N SER A 77 -8.71 2.53 8.96
CA SER A 77 -8.00 3.59 9.67
C SER A 77 -6.58 3.78 9.09
N VAL A 78 -5.91 2.68 8.75
CA VAL A 78 -4.58 2.68 8.10
C VAL A 78 -4.70 3.17 6.66
N ALA A 79 -5.68 2.68 5.89
CA ALA A 79 -5.92 3.12 4.52
C ALA A 79 -6.13 4.64 4.45
N ALA A 80 -6.94 5.20 5.35
CA ALA A 80 -7.16 6.64 5.45
C ALA A 80 -5.86 7.40 5.80
N ALA A 81 -5.10 6.92 6.80
CA ALA A 81 -3.86 7.57 7.19
C ALA A 81 -2.80 7.58 6.07
N LEU A 82 -2.65 6.48 5.32
CA LEU A 82 -1.74 6.38 4.18
C LEU A 82 -2.06 7.41 3.09
N LYS A 83 -3.36 7.58 2.79
CA LYS A 83 -3.82 8.55 1.79
C LYS A 83 -3.58 9.98 2.25
N GLU A 84 -4.08 10.34 3.44
CA GLU A 84 -4.13 11.73 3.90
C GLU A 84 -2.77 12.26 4.37
N HIS A 85 -1.93 11.43 5.00
CA HIS A 85 -0.65 11.88 5.58
C HIS A 85 0.59 11.53 4.77
N PHE A 86 0.51 10.50 3.92
CA PHE A 86 1.67 10.03 3.15
C PHE A 86 1.48 10.19 1.64
N GLY A 87 0.31 10.65 1.19
CA GLY A 87 0.01 10.87 -0.24
C GLY A 87 0.01 9.59 -1.06
N ILE A 88 -0.15 8.43 -0.42
CA ILE A 88 -0.16 7.12 -1.10
C ILE A 88 -1.58 6.85 -1.61
N GLU A 89 -1.71 6.55 -2.90
CA GLU A 89 -3.01 6.22 -3.49
C GLU A 89 -3.45 4.82 -3.03
N VAL A 90 -4.40 4.76 -2.09
CA VAL A 90 -4.97 3.51 -1.56
C VAL A 90 -6.38 3.31 -2.10
N HIS A 91 -6.58 2.21 -2.80
CA HIS A 91 -7.85 1.71 -3.35
C HIS A 91 -8.26 0.47 -2.56
N ALA A 92 -8.68 0.68 -1.32
CA ALA A 92 -9.09 -0.41 -0.46
C ALA A 92 -10.07 0.08 0.62
N ARG A 93 -11.05 -0.75 0.97
CA ARG A 93 -11.86 -0.60 2.18
C ARG A 93 -12.23 -1.97 2.75
N LYS A 94 -12.64 -2.04 4.01
CA LYS A 94 -13.18 -3.27 4.57
C LYS A 94 -14.58 -3.54 4.02
N TRP A 95 -14.90 -4.81 3.83
CA TRP A 95 -16.20 -5.26 3.32
C TRP A 95 -16.50 -4.79 1.89
N GLU A 96 -15.48 -4.84 1.02
CA GLU A 96 -15.67 -4.65 -0.42
C GLU A 96 -16.62 -5.70 -0.99
N THR A 97 -17.47 -5.27 -1.93
CA THR A 97 -18.11 -6.19 -2.86
C THR A 97 -17.07 -6.76 -3.82
N LEU A 98 -17.39 -7.87 -4.47
CA LEU A 98 -16.51 -8.46 -5.49
C LEU A 98 -16.23 -7.48 -6.64
N GLU A 99 -17.21 -6.67 -7.01
CA GLU A 99 -17.06 -5.65 -8.05
C GLU A 99 -16.07 -4.55 -7.62
N GLU A 100 -16.22 -4.00 -6.42
CA GLU A 100 -15.30 -2.99 -5.90
C GLU A 100 -13.88 -3.54 -5.75
N TYR A 101 -13.74 -4.78 -5.30
CA TYR A 101 -12.45 -5.46 -5.19
C TYR A 101 -11.69 -5.46 -6.53
N TYR A 102 -12.33 -5.92 -7.62
CA TYR A 102 -11.70 -5.92 -8.93
C TYR A 102 -11.55 -4.53 -9.55
N GLN A 103 -12.45 -3.59 -9.27
CA GLN A 103 -12.25 -2.18 -9.65
C GLN A 103 -11.02 -1.58 -8.97
N ASN A 104 -10.78 -1.91 -7.70
CA ASN A 104 -9.60 -1.47 -6.96
C ASN A 104 -8.30 -2.07 -7.51
N LEU A 105 -8.30 -3.35 -7.88
CA LEU A 105 -7.17 -3.97 -8.57
C LEU A 105 -6.90 -3.34 -9.94
N ASN A 106 -7.94 -3.04 -10.72
CA ASN A 106 -7.80 -2.32 -11.98
C ASN A 106 -7.21 -0.92 -11.76
N ALA A 107 -7.60 -0.22 -10.70
CA ALA A 107 -6.97 1.06 -10.37
C ALA A 107 -5.46 0.89 -10.13
N VAL A 108 -5.00 -0.20 -9.50
CA VAL A 108 -3.56 -0.50 -9.38
C VAL A 108 -2.92 -0.75 -10.75
N ILE A 109 -3.58 -1.50 -11.63
CA ILE A 109 -3.10 -1.76 -13.01
C ILE A 109 -3.02 -0.48 -13.84
N ASP A 110 -3.97 0.45 -13.69
CA ASP A 110 -3.99 1.75 -14.38
C ASP A 110 -2.80 2.66 -14.03
N LEU A 111 -2.06 2.33 -12.97
CA LEU A 111 -0.76 2.97 -12.69
C LEU A 111 0.27 2.62 -13.78
N SER A 112 0.04 1.53 -14.52
CA SER A 112 0.98 0.86 -15.40
C SER A 112 2.28 0.53 -14.66
N PRO A 113 2.24 -0.28 -13.59
CA PRO A 113 3.36 -0.46 -12.68
C PRO A 113 4.59 -1.06 -13.38
N ASP A 114 5.78 -0.58 -13.02
CA ASP A 114 7.06 -1.17 -13.45
C ASP A 114 7.40 -2.40 -12.61
N PHE A 115 6.94 -2.43 -11.34
CA PHE A 115 7.02 -3.56 -10.43
C PHE A 115 5.68 -3.81 -9.76
N VAL A 116 5.35 -5.09 -9.55
CA VAL A 116 4.20 -5.50 -8.74
C VAL A 116 4.63 -6.25 -7.49
N ILE A 117 3.91 -6.02 -6.40
CA ILE A 117 4.01 -6.81 -5.17
C ILE A 117 2.62 -7.37 -4.88
N ASP A 118 2.50 -8.69 -4.93
CA ASP A 118 1.22 -9.38 -4.96
C ASP A 118 1.18 -10.52 -3.93
N ASP A 119 0.01 -10.73 -3.34
CA ASP A 119 -0.29 -11.78 -2.38
C ASP A 119 -1.66 -12.37 -2.73
N GLY A 120 -1.69 -13.64 -3.11
CA GLY A 120 -2.90 -14.30 -3.63
C GLY A 120 -2.97 -14.37 -5.16
N ALA A 121 -2.07 -13.69 -5.88
CA ALA A 121 -1.89 -13.76 -7.34
C ALA A 121 -3.03 -13.19 -8.20
N ASP A 122 -4.00 -12.47 -7.62
CA ASP A 122 -5.08 -11.85 -8.39
C ASP A 122 -4.54 -10.72 -9.29
N LEU A 123 -3.65 -9.86 -8.78
CA LEU A 123 -3.12 -8.73 -9.54
C LEU A 123 -2.27 -9.20 -10.72
N ILE A 124 -1.36 -10.16 -10.50
CA ILE A 124 -0.55 -10.71 -11.59
C ILE A 124 -1.39 -11.48 -12.61
N THR A 125 -2.44 -12.18 -12.17
CA THR A 125 -3.35 -12.89 -13.08
C THR A 125 -4.06 -11.89 -13.99
N MET A 126 -4.64 -10.83 -13.42
CA MET A 126 -5.33 -9.79 -14.18
C MET A 126 -4.41 -9.06 -15.19
N LEU A 127 -3.12 -8.89 -14.88
CA LEU A 127 -2.16 -8.29 -15.82
C LEU A 127 -1.91 -9.14 -17.08
N HIS A 128 -2.20 -10.44 -17.03
CA HIS A 128 -1.96 -11.38 -18.13
C HIS A 128 -3.25 -11.78 -18.89
N THR A 129 -4.39 -11.17 -18.56
CA THR A 129 -5.71 -11.47 -19.15
C THR A 129 -6.34 -10.20 -19.73
#